data_AF-A0A0S4LN78-F1
#
_entry.id   AF-A0A0S4LN78-F1
#
_cell.length_a   1.000
_cell.length_b   1.000
_cell.length_c   1.000
_cell.angle_alpha   90.00
_cell.angle_beta   90.00
_cell.angle_gamma   90.00
#
_symmetry.space_group_name_H-M   'P 1'
#
loop_
_entity.id
_entity.type
_entity.pdbx_description
1 polymer ?
#
loop_
_entity_poly.entity_id
_entity_poly.type
_entity_poly.pdbx_seq_one_letter_code
_entity_poly.pdbx_strand_id
1 'polypeptide(L)'
;MCPANRVWALSLAVVLTASSCASVAAVTNLSEESCRISFARRLSVVLTQEGEQPEIADALAGKTLSTLTTYRLGPRPFTIAAPSGTDYRFFINRTGADCVLTLYGRRKGFVSYTNNLSYIATEILPHCTCAE
;
A
#
# COMPACT_ATOMS: atom_id res chain seq x y z
N MET A 1 -12.95 8.02 -16.19
CA MET A 1 -14.15 8.00 -17.06
C MET A 1 -14.41 6.55 -17.44
N CYS A 2 -15.35 5.87 -16.77
CA CYS A 2 -15.77 4.52 -17.17
C CYS A 2 -16.83 4.63 -18.27
N PRO A 3 -16.71 3.90 -19.39
CA PRO A 3 -17.70 3.97 -20.46
C PRO A 3 -18.96 3.19 -20.07
N ALA A 4 -20.13 3.81 -20.27
CA ALA A 4 -21.42 3.15 -20.18
C ALA A 4 -21.65 2.36 -21.47
N ASN A 5 -21.73 1.03 -21.38
CA ASN A 5 -22.09 0.20 -22.53
C ASN A 5 -23.52 -0.34 -22.40
N ARG A 6 -24.21 -0.28 -23.53
CA ARG A 6 -25.65 -0.36 -23.75
C ARG A 6 -26.15 -1.81 -23.56
N VAL A 7 -27.16 -1.98 -22.71
CA VAL A 7 -27.70 -3.28 -22.26
C VAL A 7 -28.50 -3.98 -23.37
N TRP A 8 -28.18 -5.24 -23.65
CA TRP A 8 -29.09 -6.20 -24.30
C TRP A 8 -29.54 -7.22 -23.24
N ALA A 9 -30.85 -7.37 -23.10
CA ALA A 9 -31.49 -8.18 -22.07
C ALA A 9 -31.51 -9.67 -22.47
N LEU A 10 -30.88 -10.52 -21.65
CA LEU A 10 -31.10 -11.97 -21.61
C LEU A 10 -30.95 -12.43 -20.16
N SER A 11 -32.02 -13.03 -19.63
CA SER A 11 -32.16 -13.48 -18.24
C SER A 11 -31.21 -14.65 -17.92
N LEU A 12 -30.17 -14.38 -17.12
CA LEU A 12 -29.41 -15.39 -16.38
C LEU A 12 -29.06 -14.80 -15.01
N ALA A 13 -29.17 -15.61 -13.96
CA ALA A 13 -28.94 -15.23 -12.57
C ALA A 13 -27.66 -14.39 -12.41
N VAL A 14 -27.83 -13.09 -12.16
CA VAL A 14 -26.73 -12.16 -11.89
C VAL A 14 -26.24 -12.44 -10.49
N VAL A 15 -25.21 -13.27 -10.38
CA VAL A 15 -24.32 -13.23 -9.23
C VAL A 15 -23.68 -11.84 -9.26
N LEU A 16 -24.18 -10.94 -8.42
CA LEU A 16 -23.57 -9.64 -8.14
C LEU A 16 -22.22 -9.91 -7.46
N THR A 17 -21.21 -10.29 -8.24
CA THR A 17 -19.82 -10.10 -7.81
C THR A 17 -19.63 -8.59 -7.76
N ALA A 18 -19.70 -8.02 -6.57
CA ALA A 18 -19.26 -6.66 -6.34
C ALA A 18 -17.79 -6.61 -6.76
N SER A 19 -17.54 -6.11 -7.96
CA SER A 19 -16.23 -5.69 -8.38
C SER A 19 -15.88 -4.48 -7.53
N SER A 20 -15.36 -4.74 -6.32
CA SER A 20 -14.74 -3.66 -5.54
C SER A 20 -13.60 -3.13 -6.39
N CYS A 21 -13.78 -1.92 -6.94
CA CYS A 21 -12.65 -1.17 -7.45
C CYS A 21 -11.75 -0.97 -6.25
N ALA A 22 -10.58 -1.61 -6.23
CA ALA A 22 -9.56 -1.30 -5.26
C ALA A 22 -9.22 0.18 -5.43
N SER A 23 -9.69 1.00 -4.50
CA SER A 23 -9.41 2.42 -4.46
C SER A 23 -8.19 2.66 -3.60
N VAL A 24 -7.32 3.55 -4.08
CA VAL A 24 -6.19 4.02 -3.27
C VAL A 24 -6.78 4.87 -2.15
N ALA A 25 -6.34 4.59 -0.93
CA ALA A 25 -6.78 5.24 0.29
C ALA A 25 -5.58 5.80 1.07
N ALA A 26 -5.87 6.57 2.11
CA ALA A 26 -4.92 7.03 3.11
C ALA A 26 -5.34 6.53 4.49
N VAL A 27 -4.37 6.17 5.33
CA VAL A 27 -4.65 5.91 6.75
C VAL A 27 -5.03 7.22 7.44
N THR A 28 -6.17 7.24 8.12
CA THR A 28 -6.75 8.44 8.72
C THR A 28 -6.46 8.55 10.22
N ASN A 29 -6.14 7.46 10.90
CA ASN A 29 -5.92 7.40 12.35
C ASN A 29 -4.46 7.13 12.75
N LEU A 30 -3.47 7.53 11.95
CA LEU A 30 -2.03 7.38 12.28
C LEU A 30 -1.61 8.11 13.58
N SER A 31 -2.42 9.04 14.09
CA SER A 31 -2.21 9.66 15.40
C SER A 31 -2.47 8.71 16.56
N GLU A 32 -3.29 7.68 16.37
CA GLU A 32 -3.58 6.65 17.37
C GLU A 32 -2.37 5.72 17.51
N GLU A 33 -2.00 5.43 18.76
CA GLU A 33 -0.83 4.63 19.06
C GLU A 33 -0.94 3.20 18.51
N SER A 34 -2.12 2.59 18.59
CA SER A 34 -2.40 1.24 18.08
C SER A 34 -2.15 1.14 16.57
N CYS A 35 -2.72 2.06 15.78
CA CYS A 35 -2.48 2.09 14.34
C CYS A 35 -1.02 2.39 14.03
N ARG A 36 -0.40 3.35 14.74
CA ARG A 36 1.01 3.72 14.52
C ARG A 36 1.96 2.54 14.75
N ILE A 37 1.79 1.78 15.83
CA ILE A 37 2.60 0.60 16.15
C ILE A 37 2.38 -0.49 15.10
N SER A 38 1.12 -0.79 14.77
CA SER A 38 0.78 -1.79 13.76
C SER A 38 1.38 -1.45 12.40
N PHE A 39 1.26 -0.20 11.97
CA PHE A 39 1.79 0.28 10.71
C PHE A 39 3.31 0.17 10.65
N ALA A 40 4.02 0.68 11.66
CA ALA A 40 5.48 0.54 11.76
C ALA A 40 5.92 -0.92 11.68
N ARG A 41 5.28 -1.78 12.48
CA ARG A 41 5.63 -3.20 12.55
C ARG A 41 5.43 -3.90 11.22
N ARG A 42 4.27 -3.70 10.56
CA ARG A 42 3.97 -4.33 9.27
C ARG A 42 4.93 -3.86 8.19
N LEU A 43 5.21 -2.57 8.15
CA LEU A 43 6.15 -1.99 7.20
C LEU A 43 7.57 -2.53 7.41
N SER A 44 8.05 -2.58 8.66
CA SER A 44 9.37 -3.13 8.99
C SER A 44 9.49 -4.61 8.64
N VAL A 45 8.49 -5.43 8.97
CA VAL A 45 8.46 -6.86 8.61
C VAL A 45 8.58 -7.05 7.10
N VAL A 46 7.79 -6.32 6.31
CA VAL A 46 7.82 -6.43 4.85
C VAL A 46 9.18 -5.99 4.30
N LEU A 47 9.74 -4.88 4.78
CA LEU A 47 11.07 -4.42 4.34
C LEU A 47 12.17 -5.43 4.68
N THR A 48 12.10 -6.04 5.86
CA THR A 48 13.04 -7.10 6.28
C THR A 48 12.92 -8.35 5.40
N GLN A 49 11.70 -8.76 5.06
CA GLN A 49 11.45 -9.87 4.13
C GLN A 49 12.02 -9.60 2.73
N GLU A 50 12.05 -8.34 2.32
CA GLU A 50 12.67 -7.89 1.07
C GLU A 50 14.19 -7.74 1.13
N GLY A 51 14.80 -8.11 2.25
CA GLY A 51 16.26 -8.18 2.42
C GLY A 51 16.90 -6.94 3.00
N GLU A 52 16.11 -5.96 3.48
CA GLU A 52 16.66 -4.91 4.34
C GLU A 52 17.12 -5.50 5.68
N GLN A 53 18.18 -4.92 6.26
CA GLN A 53 18.55 -5.26 7.63
C GLN A 53 17.44 -4.81 8.60
N PRO A 54 17.13 -5.58 9.66
CA PRO A 54 16.03 -5.26 10.58
C PRO A 54 16.09 -3.83 11.14
N GLU A 55 17.28 -3.35 11.51
CA GLU A 55 17.50 -2.01 12.05
C GLU A 55 17.23 -0.92 11.01
N ILE A 56 17.55 -1.19 9.75
CA ILE A 56 17.28 -0.30 8.62
C ILE A 56 15.78 -0.30 8.31
N ALA A 57 15.15 -1.47 8.30
CA ALA A 57 13.70 -1.61 8.09
C ALA A 57 12.90 -0.84 9.15
N ASP A 58 13.28 -0.95 10.42
CA ASP A 58 12.67 -0.19 11.53
C ASP A 58 12.87 1.33 11.36
N ALA A 59 14.08 1.76 11.01
CA ALA A 59 14.37 3.18 10.77
C ALA A 59 13.56 3.75 9.58
N LEU A 60 13.44 2.98 8.49
CA LEU A 60 12.64 3.36 7.33
C LEU A 60 11.14 3.41 7.66
N ALA A 61 10.65 2.46 8.47
CA ALA A 61 9.27 2.45 8.94
C ALA A 61 8.97 3.68 9.81
N GLY A 62 9.86 4.00 10.76
CA GLY A 62 9.76 5.20 11.60
C GLY A 62 9.77 6.50 10.81
N LYS A 63 10.70 6.64 9.84
CA LYS A 63 10.76 7.80 8.95
C LYS A 63 9.50 7.97 8.10
N THR A 64 8.96 6.86 7.61
CA THR A 64 7.71 6.83 6.83
C THR A 64 6.54 7.31 7.66
N LEU A 65 6.38 6.78 8.88
CA LEU A 65 5.37 7.26 9.82
C LEU A 65 5.49 8.76 10.06
N SER A 66 6.68 9.25 10.37
CA SER A 66 6.91 10.69 10.58
C SER A 66 6.53 11.52 9.36
N THR A 67 6.77 11.01 8.15
CA THR A 67 6.43 11.70 6.90
C THR A 67 4.91 11.74 6.69
N LEU A 68 4.24 10.60 6.86
CA LEU A 68 2.79 10.48 6.66
C LEU A 68 2.00 11.31 7.67
N THR A 69 2.44 11.36 8.93
CA THR A 69 1.80 12.17 9.97
C THR A 69 2.01 13.67 9.75
N THR A 70 3.21 14.08 9.33
CA THR A 70 3.56 15.50 9.15
C THR A 70 2.88 16.11 7.92
N TYR A 71 2.93 15.43 6.78
CA TYR A 71 2.58 16.04 5.50
C TYR A 71 1.19 15.69 4.98
N ARG A 72 0.42 14.84 5.68
CA ARG A 72 -0.96 14.41 5.32
C ARG A 72 -1.10 14.20 3.82
N LEU A 73 -0.40 13.20 3.31
CA LEU A 73 -0.19 13.02 1.87
C LEU A 73 -1.49 12.72 1.08
N GLY A 74 -2.60 12.39 1.76
CA GLY A 74 -3.83 11.97 1.11
C GLY A 74 -3.71 10.57 0.47
N PRO A 75 -4.74 10.14 -0.28
CA PRO A 75 -4.87 8.82 -0.90
C PRO A 75 -3.90 8.63 -2.08
N ARG A 76 -2.60 8.56 -1.80
CA ARG A 76 -1.58 8.43 -2.85
C ARG A 76 -0.51 7.41 -2.50
N PRO A 77 0.13 6.83 -3.52
CA PRO A 77 1.28 5.97 -3.30
C PRO A 77 2.42 6.78 -2.68
N PHE A 78 3.17 6.16 -1.80
CA PHE A 78 4.41 6.74 -1.25
C PHE A 78 5.60 5.85 -1.57
N THR A 79 6.79 6.44 -1.55
CA THR A 79 8.03 5.75 -1.92
C THR A 79 9.04 5.86 -0.79
N ILE A 80 9.67 4.74 -0.47
CA ILE A 80 10.76 4.64 0.49
C ILE A 80 12.01 4.27 -0.31
N ALA A 81 12.96 5.18 -0.37
CA ALA A 81 14.30 4.88 -0.88
C ALA A 81 15.10 4.21 0.23
N ALA A 82 15.52 2.97 0.00
CA ALA A 82 16.26 2.19 0.98
C ALA A 82 17.77 2.19 0.70
N PRO A 83 18.62 2.08 1.75
CA PRO A 83 20.08 2.00 1.60
C PRO A 83 20.58 0.82 0.76
N SER A 84 19.78 -0.25 0.62
CA SER A 84 20.08 -1.37 -0.29
C SER A 84 20.13 -0.99 -1.77
N GLY A 85 19.67 0.22 -2.13
CA GLY A 85 19.52 0.68 -3.51
C GLY A 85 18.16 0.31 -4.12
N THR A 86 17.22 -0.19 -3.32
CA THR A 86 15.84 -0.48 -3.73
C THR A 86 14.91 0.69 -3.43
N ASP A 87 14.09 1.05 -4.41
CA ASP A 87 12.98 2.00 -4.21
C ASP A 87 11.68 1.20 -4.03
N TYR A 88 11.19 1.20 -2.80
CA TYR A 88 9.94 0.54 -2.44
C TYR A 88 8.76 1.48 -2.63
N ARG A 89 7.75 1.07 -3.39
CA ARG A 89 6.53 1.85 -3.61
C ARG A 89 5.35 1.17 -2.91
N PHE A 90 4.72 1.90 -2.00
CA PHE A 90 3.60 1.40 -1.20
C PHE A 90 2.30 2.07 -1.61
N PHE A 91 1.23 1.30 -1.54
CA PHE A 91 -0.15 1.71 -1.76
C PHE A 91 -0.95 1.27 -0.55
N ILE A 92 -1.83 2.14 -0.06
CA ILE A 92 -2.85 1.73 0.90
C ILE A 92 -4.13 1.58 0.09
N ASN A 93 -4.75 0.42 0.20
CA ASN A 93 -6.06 0.13 -0.40
C ASN A 93 -7.07 -0.08 0.72
N ARG A 94 -8.33 0.28 0.45
CA ARG A 94 -9.44 -0.08 1.33
C ARG A 94 -10.13 -1.34 0.80
N THR A 95 -10.08 -2.41 1.58
CA THR A 95 -10.76 -3.67 1.25
C THR A 95 -11.87 -3.89 2.27
N GLY A 96 -13.08 -3.43 1.94
CA GLY A 96 -14.21 -3.42 2.87
C GLY A 96 -13.97 -2.45 4.04
N ALA A 97 -13.86 -3.01 5.25
CA ALA A 97 -13.53 -2.25 6.46
C ALA A 97 -12.02 -2.17 6.75
N ASP A 98 -11.23 -3.04 6.10
CA ASP A 98 -9.81 -3.18 6.38
C ASP A 98 -8.94 -2.26 5.52
N CYS A 99 -7.84 -1.81 6.12
CA CYS A 99 -6.79 -1.10 5.42
C CYS A 99 -5.68 -2.06 5.06
N VAL A 100 -5.32 -2.06 3.79
CA VAL A 100 -4.41 -3.03 3.21
C VAL A 100 -3.21 -2.29 2.65
N LEU A 101 -2.02 -2.58 3.19
CA LEU A 101 -0.75 -2.08 2.70
C LEU A 101 -0.23 -3.02 1.61
N THR A 102 -0.26 -2.57 0.37
CA THR A 102 0.30 -3.29 -0.77
C THR A 102 1.66 -2.71 -1.14
N LEU A 103 2.68 -3.56 -1.15
CA LEU A 103 4.01 -3.21 -1.59
C LEU A 103 4.23 -3.63 -3.05
N TYR A 104 4.72 -2.67 -3.84
CA TYR A 104 5.33 -2.91 -5.13
C TYR A 104 6.80 -2.49 -5.06
N GLY A 105 7.69 -3.38 -5.45
CA GLY A 105 9.12 -3.08 -5.47
C GLY A 105 9.57 -2.67 -6.86
N ARG A 106 10.48 -1.69 -6.89
CA ARG A 106 11.29 -1.44 -8.08
C ARG A 106 12.76 -1.72 -7.73
N ARG A 107 13.27 -2.86 -8.16
CA ARG A 107 14.71 -3.14 -8.07
C ARG A 107 15.43 -2.32 -9.15
N LYS A 108 16.40 -1.51 -8.76
CA LYS A 108 17.20 -0.71 -9.69
C LYS A 108 18.17 -1.65 -10.43
N GLY A 109 17.95 -1.87 -11.72
CA GLY A 109 18.91 -2.58 -12.58
C GLY A 109 20.13 -1.70 -12.90
N PHE A 110 21.31 -2.29 -13.06
CA PHE A 110 22.57 -1.58 -13.31
C PHE A 110 22.64 -0.83 -14.65
N VAL A 111 21.84 -1.21 -15.66
CA VAL A 111 21.97 -0.68 -17.03
C VAL A 111 20.63 -0.34 -17.71
N SER A 112 19.51 -0.61 -17.06
CA SER A 112 18.17 -0.27 -17.56
C SER A 112 17.18 -0.21 -16.40
N TYR A 113 16.35 0.83 -16.39
CA TYR A 113 15.16 0.87 -15.56
C TYR A 113 14.15 -0.14 -16.11
N THR A 114 14.19 -1.40 -15.68
CA THR A 114 13.07 -2.31 -15.94
C THR A 114 11.85 -1.72 -15.22
N ASN A 115 10.92 -1.15 -15.97
CA ASN A 115 9.71 -0.49 -15.44
C ASN A 115 8.66 -1.52 -14.98
N ASN A 116 9.10 -2.65 -14.44
CA ASN A 116 8.22 -3.64 -13.84
C ASN A 116 8.06 -3.28 -12.36
N LEU A 117 6.93 -2.67 -12.02
CA LEU A 117 6.40 -2.69 -10.65
C LEU A 117 6.06 -4.14 -10.34
N SER A 118 6.96 -4.85 -9.67
CA SER A 118 6.68 -6.21 -9.22
C SER A 118 5.85 -6.14 -7.96
N TYR A 119 4.69 -6.79 -7.95
CA TYR A 119 3.97 -7.07 -6.71
C TYR A 119 4.90 -7.85 -5.78
N ILE A 120 4.99 -7.40 -4.53
CA ILE A 120 5.80 -8.06 -3.51
C ILE A 120 4.89 -8.70 -2.47
N ALA A 121 4.16 -7.87 -1.72
CA ALA A 121 3.45 -8.30 -0.53
C ALA A 121 2.19 -7.46 -0.31
N THR A 122 1.26 -8.05 0.40
CA THR A 122 0.06 -7.39 0.90
C THR A 122 -0.08 -7.71 2.37
N GLU A 123 -0.13 -6.68 3.20
CA GLU A 123 -0.29 -6.79 4.63
C GLU A 123 -1.54 -6.05 5.09
N ILE A 124 -2.33 -6.68 5.97
CA ILE A 124 -3.42 -6.00 6.65
C ILE A 124 -2.81 -5.07 7.71
N LEU A 125 -3.36 -3.87 7.84
CA LEU A 125 -3.02 -2.89 8.86
C LEU A 125 -4.04 -2.96 10.02
N PRO A 126 -3.82 -3.83 11.02
CA PRO A 126 -4.75 -3.96 12.13
C PRO A 126 -4.81 -2.66 12.93
N HIS A 127 -6.02 -2.34 13.40
CA HIS A 127 -6.31 -1.12 14.17
C HIS A 127 -6.16 0.19 13.38
N CYS A 128 -5.97 0.13 12.06
CA CYS A 128 -5.94 1.32 11.22
C CYS A 128 -7.26 1.49 10.46
N THR A 129 -7.67 2.74 10.30
CA THR A 129 -8.80 3.17 9.46
C THR A 129 -8.27 3.95 8.26
N CYS A 130 -8.96 3.86 7.12
CA CYS A 130 -8.53 4.49 5.89
C CYS A 130 -9.70 5.03 5.08
N ALA A 131 -9.44 6.10 4.35
CA ALA A 131 -10.39 6.79 3.49
C ALA A 131 -9.75 7.15 2.15
N GLU A 132 -10.57 7.16 1.11
CA GLU A 132 -10.23 7.67 -0.22
C GLU A 132 -10.13 9.19 -0.24
#